data_AF-A0ABD4S644-F1
#
_entry.id   AF-A0ABD4S644-F1
#
_cell.length_a   1.000
_cell.length_b   1.000
_cell.length_c   1.000
_cell.angle_alpha   90.00
_cell.angle_beta   90.00
_cell.angle_gamma   90.00
#
_symmetry.space_group_name_H-M   'P 1'
#
loop_
_entity.id
_entity.type
_entity.pdbx_description
1 polymer ?
#
loop_
_entity_poly.entity_id
_entity_poly.type
_entity_poly.pdbx_seq_one_letter_code
_entity_poly.pdbx_strand_id
1 'polypeptide(L)' 'MKCPNCGSEKIQKNIKWGGKSDTGNVGLRYNLLGAATVYSDLCLECGEIVRTYIMEDTDKDWQVKRIKKIKK' A
#
# COMPACT_ATOMS: atom_id res chain seq x y z
N MET A 1 -17.14 -4.70 -5.85
CA MET A 1 -16.77 -4.72 -4.41
C MET A 1 -17.45 -3.54 -3.75
N LYS A 2 -17.98 -3.70 -2.55
CA LYS A 2 -18.63 -2.61 -1.82
C LYS A 2 -17.63 -2.00 -0.84
N CYS A 3 -17.70 -0.70 -0.64
CA CYS A 3 -16.94 -0.02 0.40
C CYS A 3 -17.39 -0.55 1.78
N PRO A 4 -16.47 -1.05 2.64
CA PRO A 4 -16.84 -1.56 3.96
C PRO A 4 -17.31 -0.45 4.91
N ASN A 5 -16.92 0.81 4.65
CA ASN A 5 -17.28 1.95 5.46
C ASN A 5 -18.67 2.51 5.12
N CYS A 6 -18.96 2.77 3.83
CA CYS A 6 -20.22 3.43 3.42
C CYS A 6 -21.14 2.58 2.53
N GLY A 7 -20.77 1.35 2.17
CA GLY A 7 -21.55 0.46 1.32
C GLY A 7 -21.57 0.80 -0.19
N SER A 8 -21.02 1.95 -0.59
CA SER A 8 -20.98 2.39 -1.99
C SER A 8 -20.22 1.43 -2.91
N GLU A 9 -20.65 1.36 -4.18
CA GLU A 9 -19.99 0.61 -5.26
C GLU A 9 -19.10 1.50 -6.15
N LYS A 10 -19.07 2.82 -5.93
CA LYS A 10 -18.22 3.75 -6.68
C LYS A 10 -16.78 3.68 -6.20
N ILE A 11 -16.08 2.64 -6.66
CA ILE A 11 -14.69 2.35 -6.30
C ILE A 11 -13.77 2.60 -7.49
N GLN A 12 -12.85 3.54 -7.34
CA GLN A 12 -11.74 3.74 -8.28
C GLN A 12 -10.64 2.73 -7.95
N LYS A 13 -10.27 1.90 -8.93
CA LYS A 13 -9.28 0.84 -8.75
C LYS A 13 -7.90 1.21 -9.25
N ASN A 14 -6.90 0.45 -8.83
CA ASN A 14 -5.52 0.48 -9.35
C ASN A 14 -4.82 1.84 -9.20
N ILE A 15 -5.09 2.56 -8.11
CA ILE A 15 -4.43 3.85 -7.86
C ILE A 15 -3.01 3.58 -7.40
N LYS A 16 -2.03 3.90 -8.26
CA LYS A 16 -0.61 3.79 -7.96
C LYS A 16 -0.22 4.81 -6.89
N TRP A 17 0.49 4.35 -5.86
CA TRP A 17 1.11 5.25 -4.88
C TRP A 17 2.26 6.00 -5.56
N GLY A 18 2.25 7.33 -5.47
CA GLY A 18 3.27 8.20 -6.07
C GLY A 18 3.98 9.06 -5.02
N GLY A 19 5.28 9.31 -5.23
CA GLY A 19 6.01 10.39 -4.58
C GLY A 19 6.00 11.63 -5.48
N LYS A 20 5.79 12.83 -4.92
CA LYS A 20 5.80 14.10 -5.67
C LYS A 20 7.20 14.59 -6.09
N SER A 21 8.28 13.88 -5.75
CA SER A 21 9.65 14.34 -5.97
C SER A 21 10.61 13.17 -6.19
N ASP A 22 11.51 13.36 -7.16
CA ASP A 22 12.48 12.45 -7.80
C ASP A 22 13.40 11.57 -6.92
N THR A 23 12.93 10.87 -5.87
CA THR A 23 13.86 10.00 -5.11
C THR A 23 13.24 8.81 -4.37
N GLY A 24 12.39 8.05 -5.04
CA GLY A 24 12.14 6.65 -4.66
C GLY A 24 10.71 6.18 -4.83
N ASN A 25 10.56 4.90 -5.17
CA ASN A 25 9.28 4.22 -5.12
C ASN A 25 8.76 4.23 -3.67
N VAL A 26 7.63 4.90 -3.42
CA VAL A 26 6.92 4.79 -2.14
C VAL A 26 6.18 3.45 -2.16
N GLY A 27 6.62 2.50 -1.34
CA GLY A 27 6.02 1.17 -1.32
C GLY A 27 6.64 0.19 -0.33
N LEU A 28 6.30 -1.09 -0.46
CA LEU A 28 6.77 -2.15 0.46
C LEU A 28 8.24 -2.46 0.17
N ARG A 29 9.10 -2.32 1.17
CA ARG A 29 10.54 -2.54 1.00
C ARG A 29 10.88 -4.02 0.98
N TYR A 30 11.69 -4.42 0.01
CA TYR A 30 12.34 -5.71 -0.04
C TYR A 30 13.83 -5.50 -0.26
N ASN A 31 14.69 -6.27 0.41
CA ASN A 31 16.14 -6.04 0.47
C ASN A 31 16.53 -4.58 0.84
N LEU A 32 17.81 -4.21 0.70
CA LEU A 32 18.33 -2.90 1.13
C LEU A 32 17.94 -1.73 0.19
N LEU A 33 17.70 -2.02 -1.09
CA LEU A 33 17.54 -1.01 -2.15
C LEU A 33 16.22 -1.14 -2.93
N GLY A 34 15.47 -2.22 -2.73
CA GLY A 34 14.24 -2.53 -3.44
C GLY A 34 12.99 -2.02 -2.72
N ALA A 35 12.04 -1.53 -3.50
CA ALA A 35 10.69 -1.24 -3.02
C ALA A 35 9.67 -1.62 -4.10
N ALA A 36 8.65 -2.36 -3.67
CA ALA A 36 7.53 -2.80 -4.48
C ALA A 36 6.57 -1.63 -4.72
N THR A 37 6.09 -1.48 -5.94
CA THR A 37 5.05 -0.47 -6.20
C THR A 37 3.74 -0.90 -5.57
N VAL A 38 3.17 -0.02 -4.74
CA VAL A 38 1.91 -0.26 -4.05
C VAL A 38 0.75 0.42 -4.79
N TYR A 39 -0.38 -0.27 -4.81
CA TYR A 39 -1.63 0.18 -5.38
C TYR A 39 -2.73 0.14 -4.32
N SER A 40 -3.72 1.01 -4.48
CA SER A 40 -4.92 1.02 -3.65
C SER A 40 -6.18 1.20 -4.49
N ASP A 41 -7.29 0.71 -3.95
CA ASP A 41 -8.62 1.02 -4.46
C ASP A 41 -9.30 2.01 -3.51
N LEU A 42 -9.83 3.11 -4.04
CA LEU A 42 -10.42 4.23 -3.30
C LEU A 42 -11.92 4.29 -3.51
N CYS A 43 -12.69 4.40 -2.43
CA CYS A 43 -14.09 4.76 -2.50
C CYS A 43 -14.24 6.25 -2.83
N LEU A 44 -14.83 6.57 -3.99
CA LEU A 44 -14.99 7.96 -4.42
C LEU A 44 -16.09 8.72 -3.66
N GLU A 45 -16.92 8.03 -2.87
CA GLU A 45 -17.98 8.66 -2.07
C GLU A 45 -17.49 9.08 -0.69
N CYS A 46 -16.73 8.23 0.02
CA CYS A 46 -16.33 8.47 1.40
C CYS A 46 -14.81 8.57 1.63
N GLY A 47 -14.00 8.36 0.59
CA GLY A 47 -12.54 8.41 0.67
C GLY A 47 -11.87 7.19 1.31
N GLU A 48 -12.63 6.15 1.66
CA GLU A 48 -12.08 4.91 2.23
C GLU A 48 -11.14 4.20 1.26
N ILE A 49 -9.95 3.80 1.72
CA ILE A 49 -9.08 2.88 1.00
C ILE A 49 -9.59 1.46 1.25
N VAL A 50 -10.23 0.88 0.24
CA VAL A 50 -10.91 -0.42 0.36
C VAL A 50 -9.93 -1.58 0.42
N ARG A 51 -8.80 -1.46 -0.28
CA ARG A 51 -7.70 -2.43 -0.23
C ARG A 51 -6.40 -1.79 -0.70
N THR A 52 -5.29 -2.38 -0.26
CA THR A 52 -3.93 -2.03 -0.67
C THR A 52 -3.20 -3.31 -1.06
N TYR A 53 -2.50 -3.30 -2.20
CA TYR A 53 -1.88 -4.50 -2.78
C TYR A 53 -0.68 -4.14 -3.66
N ILE A 54 0.12 -5.14 -3.98
CA ILE A 54 1.17 -5.08 -5.01
C ILE A 54 0.76 -5.96 -6.20
N MET A 55 1.23 -5.62 -7.40
CA MET A 55 0.97 -6.41 -8.62
C MET A 55 2.20 -7.23 -9.07
N GLU A 56 3.33 -7.05 -8.39
CA GLU A 56 4.59 -7.75 -8.67
C GLU A 56 4.72 -9.06 -7.86
N ASP A 57 5.73 -9.87 -8.19
CA ASP A 57 6.04 -11.13 -7.50
C ASP A 57 6.21 -10.94 -5.99
N THR A 58 5.64 -11.86 -5.21
CA THR A 58 5.64 -11.83 -3.75
C THR A 58 6.81 -12.59 -3.12
N ASP A 59 7.53 -13.43 -3.88
CA ASP A 59 8.69 -14.16 -3.38
C ASP A 59 9.93 -13.24 -3.28
N LYS A 60 9.96 -12.42 -2.23
CA LYS A 60 10.98 -11.40 -1.99
C LYS A 60 11.39 -11.39 -0.52
N ASP A 61 12.63 -10.94 -0.26
CA ASP A 61 13.15 -10.72 1.09
C ASP A 61 12.56 -9.44 1.71
N TRP A 62 11.33 -9.54 2.19
CA TRP A 62 10.55 -8.42 2.73
C TRP A 62 11.16 -7.85 4.02
N GLN A 63 11.32 -6.52 4.06
CA GLN A 63 11.85 -5.84 5.23
C GLN A 63 10.79 -5.71 6.33
N VAL A 64 10.94 -6.50 7.40
CA VAL A 64 10.07 -6.45 8.58
C VAL A 64 10.74 -5.64 9.68
N LYS A 65 10.15 -4.50 10.06
CA LYS A 65 10.63 -3.73 11.21
C LYS A 65 10.29 -4.47 12.51
N ARG A 66 11.28 -5.13 13.12
CA ARG A 66 11.12 -5.72 14.47
C ARG A 66 11.08 -4.60 15.50
N ILE A 67 9.95 -4.44 16.18
CA ILE A 67 9.82 -3.52 17.31
C ILE A 67 10.56 -4.13 18.50
N LYS A 68 11.68 -3.52 18.94
CA LYS A 68 12.34 -3.91 20.19
C LYS A 68 11.44 -3.50 21.36
N LYS A 69 10.94 -4.46 22.14
CA LYS A 69 10.30 -4.18 23.43
C LYS A 69 11.36 -3.56 24.34
N ILE A 70 11.25 -2.28 24.63
CA ILE A 70 12.05 -1.63 25.67
C ILE A 70 11.55 -2.20 26.99
N LYS A 71 12.37 -2.98 27.69
CA LYS A 71 12.10 -3.35 29.08
C LYS A 71 12.26 -2.07 29.91
N LYS A 72 11.16 -1.67 30.55
CA LYS A 72 11.09 -0.53 31.47
C LYS A 72 11.74 -0.91 32.79
#